data_AF-A0A966YS38-F1
#
_entry.id   AF-A0A966YS38-F1
#
_cell.length_a   1.000
_cell.length_b   1.000
_cell.length_c   1.000
_cell.angle_alpha   90.00
_cell.angle_beta   90.00
_cell.angle_gamma   90.00
#
_symmetry.space_group_name_H-M   'P 1'
#
loop_
_entity.id
_entity.type
_entity.pdbx_description
1 polymer ?
#
loop_
_entity_poly.entity_id
_entity_poly.type
_entity_poly.pdbx_seq_one_letter_code
_entity_poly.pdbx_strand_id
1 'polypeptide(L)'
;LLNGNVTSTPSTNAGIEVERGTSANASLYWDETADKWYVNDSTTSKAIALVGDATFNTFATFTDGSTSATPDSSSDTFTFTGGTGISVAINSGADSLTITNEGVRTITGTADQISTTASTGSVTLSLPQGIATTSSPTFASLTLNGALTTTAINLTNTFVGDAAVSSATTAGTVVDSWAASGWRSAKYIVQMKDGNDIEVLEVLVTVDGNNNVYLTEYADVQSNAQLGTTDADYSGGDVRLKVTAAGNNVSVKVHKTLIEA
;
A
#
# COMPACT_ATOMS: atom_id res chain seq x y z
N LEU A 1 63.11 58.41 12.89
CA LEU A 1 62.69 57.60 14.05
C LEU A 1 61.55 58.33 14.71
N LEU A 2 60.35 57.74 14.72
CA LEU A 2 59.25 58.24 15.54
C LEU A 2 59.58 57.96 17.01
N ASN A 3 59.25 58.87 17.92
CA ASN A 3 59.58 58.79 19.36
C ASN A 3 61.08 58.60 19.70
N GLY A 4 61.99 59.04 18.83
CA GLY A 4 63.44 58.73 18.94
C GLY A 4 64.20 59.26 20.19
N ASN A 5 63.59 60.10 21.02
CA ASN A 5 64.21 60.66 22.24
C ASN A 5 63.46 60.28 23.53
N VAL A 6 62.50 59.35 23.47
CA VAL A 6 61.73 58.91 24.64
C VAL A 6 62.55 57.88 25.43
N THR A 7 62.80 58.15 26.73
CA THR A 7 63.59 57.28 27.61
C THR A 7 62.77 56.65 28.74
N SER A 8 61.52 57.07 28.92
CA SER A 8 60.53 56.47 29.83
C SER A 8 59.57 55.56 29.06
N THR A 9 58.58 54.96 29.75
CA THR A 9 57.45 54.31 29.05
C THR A 9 56.83 55.32 28.07
N PRO A 10 56.76 55.01 26.77
CA PRO A 10 56.11 55.87 25.79
C PRO A 10 54.63 56.10 26.12
N SER A 11 54.16 57.32 25.90
CA SER A 11 52.76 57.71 26.16
C SER A 11 52.14 58.54 25.04
N THR A 12 52.93 58.86 24.01
CA THR A 12 52.51 59.72 22.90
C THR A 12 52.50 58.93 21.61
N ASN A 13 51.33 58.87 20.97
CA ASN A 13 51.14 58.23 19.68
C ASN A 13 52.03 58.88 18.62
N ALA A 14 52.49 58.09 17.66
CA ALA A 14 53.35 58.59 16.58
C ALA A 14 53.07 57.90 15.26
N GLY A 15 53.16 58.64 14.15
CA GLY A 15 52.78 58.11 12.85
C GLY A 15 53.10 59.01 11.68
N ILE A 16 52.45 58.72 10.56
CA ILE A 16 52.46 59.49 9.31
C ILE A 16 51.04 59.99 9.10
N GLU A 17 50.90 61.29 8.84
CA GLU A 17 49.64 61.93 8.48
C GLU A 17 49.73 62.52 7.07
N VAL A 18 48.65 62.38 6.31
CA VAL A 18 48.49 62.90 4.96
C VAL A 18 47.51 64.07 5.00
N GLU A 19 48.04 65.27 4.77
CA GLU A 19 47.27 66.50 4.64
C GLU A 19 46.45 66.52 3.33
N ARG A 20 45.14 66.74 3.44
CA ARG A 20 44.20 66.63 2.29
C ARG A 20 43.44 67.92 1.97
N GLY A 21 44.02 69.06 2.30
CA GLY A 21 43.43 70.38 2.03
C GLY A 21 42.27 70.70 2.96
N THR A 22 41.07 70.92 2.41
CA THR A 22 39.85 71.19 3.21
C THR A 22 39.17 69.92 3.71
N SER A 23 39.63 68.75 3.27
CA SER A 23 39.11 67.45 3.74
C SER A 23 39.82 67.00 5.00
N ALA A 24 39.20 66.11 5.77
CA ALA A 24 39.87 65.47 6.90
C ALA A 24 41.12 64.67 6.45
N ASN A 25 42.15 64.74 7.28
CA ASN A 25 43.41 64.04 7.05
C ASN A 25 43.27 62.55 7.28
N ALA A 26 44.12 61.77 6.61
CA ALA A 26 44.24 60.34 6.84
C ALA A 26 45.60 60.06 7.48
N SER A 27 45.71 59.02 8.32
CA SER A 27 46.97 58.73 9.01
C SER A 27 47.20 57.23 9.25
N LEU A 28 48.47 56.86 9.38
CA LEU A 28 48.94 55.57 9.88
C LEU A 28 49.76 55.86 11.14
N TYR A 29 49.33 55.40 12.30
CA TYR A 29 50.00 55.73 13.56
C TYR A 29 50.02 54.57 14.55
N TRP A 30 51.04 54.53 15.40
CA TRP A 30 51.12 53.68 16.56
C TRP A 30 50.39 54.36 17.72
N ASP A 31 49.45 53.64 18.34
CA ASP A 31 48.77 54.07 19.56
C ASP A 31 49.41 53.41 20.78
N GLU A 32 50.08 54.21 21.62
CA GLU A 32 50.80 53.74 22.80
C GLU A 32 49.86 53.25 23.91
N THR A 33 48.60 53.72 23.92
CA THR A 33 47.59 53.28 24.91
C THR A 33 47.01 51.93 24.54
N ALA A 34 46.74 51.74 23.25
CA ALA A 34 46.17 50.49 22.73
C ALA A 34 47.24 49.44 22.37
N ASP A 35 48.52 49.81 22.36
CA ASP A 35 49.68 48.99 21.97
C ASP A 35 49.51 48.39 20.55
N LYS A 36 48.98 49.20 19.63
CA LYS A 36 48.61 48.77 18.26
C LYS A 36 48.80 49.85 17.23
N TRP A 37 49.07 49.43 15.99
CA TRP A 37 49.00 50.31 14.82
C TRP A 37 47.54 50.57 14.44
N TYR A 38 47.23 51.79 13.98
CA TYR A 38 45.93 52.22 13.48
C TYR A 38 46.07 52.88 12.12
N VAL A 39 45.06 52.68 11.26
CA VAL A 39 44.80 53.49 10.08
C VAL A 39 43.58 54.36 10.34
N ASN A 40 43.74 55.68 10.22
CA ASN A 40 42.64 56.61 10.10
C ASN A 40 42.37 56.87 8.61
N ASP A 41 41.20 56.45 8.14
CA ASP A 41 40.78 56.57 6.74
C ASP A 41 40.14 57.94 6.40
N SER A 42 40.44 58.97 7.21
CA SER A 42 39.80 60.29 7.28
C SER A 42 38.39 60.34 7.86
N THR A 43 37.82 59.20 8.26
CA THR A 43 36.49 59.14 8.88
C THR A 43 36.49 58.32 10.17
N THR A 44 37.23 57.21 10.21
CA THR A 44 37.34 56.33 11.37
C THR A 44 38.77 55.83 11.53
N SER A 45 39.24 55.78 12.77
CA SER A 45 40.46 55.06 13.12
C SER A 45 40.14 53.59 13.34
N LYS A 46 40.80 52.70 12.60
CA LYS A 46 40.69 51.25 12.75
C LYS A 46 42.05 50.67 13.09
N ALA A 47 42.11 49.79 14.08
CA ALA A 47 43.34 49.07 14.39
C ALA A 47 43.74 48.22 13.18
N ILE A 48 45.03 48.20 12.87
CA ILE A 48 45.62 47.27 11.93
C ILE A 48 45.72 45.93 12.64
N ALA A 49 44.98 44.93 12.15
CA ALA A 49 45.11 43.57 12.63
C ALA A 49 46.32 42.89 11.97
N LEU A 50 47.21 42.32 12.78
CA LEU A 50 48.26 41.43 12.30
C LEU A 50 47.68 40.01 12.09
N VAL A 51 48.39 39.17 11.33
CA VAL A 51 48.03 37.76 11.17
C VAL A 51 48.06 37.10 12.56
N GLY A 52 46.89 36.69 13.07
CA GLY A 52 46.71 36.14 14.42
C GLY A 52 45.91 37.04 15.39
N ASP A 53 45.86 38.35 15.16
CA ASP A 53 45.07 39.28 16.00
C ASP A 53 43.59 39.32 15.60
N ALA A 54 43.30 39.03 14.33
CA ALA A 54 41.95 38.98 13.83
C ALA A 54 41.32 37.62 14.17
N THR A 55 40.59 37.57 15.28
CA THR A 55 39.64 36.50 15.55
C THR A 55 38.38 36.77 14.74
N PHE A 56 38.38 36.32 13.50
CA PHE A 56 37.15 36.27 12.73
C PHE A 56 36.37 35.05 13.18
N ASN A 57 35.20 35.25 13.79
CA ASN A 57 34.26 34.16 13.93
C ASN A 57 33.97 33.62 12.53
N THR A 58 34.09 32.31 12.37
CA THR A 58 33.88 31.63 11.08
C THR A 58 32.44 31.78 10.57
N PHE A 59 31.50 32.16 11.45
CA PHE A 59 30.12 32.50 11.17
C PHE A 59 29.64 33.67 12.06
N ALA A 60 28.61 34.41 11.66
CA ALA A 60 28.06 35.53 12.43
C ALA A 60 26.81 35.12 13.24
N THR A 61 25.75 34.70 12.56
CA THR A 61 24.56 34.10 13.17
C THR A 61 24.04 33.04 12.20
N PHE A 62 23.75 31.84 12.69
CA PHE A 62 23.04 30.82 11.93
C PHE A 62 21.66 30.62 12.54
N THR A 63 20.60 30.61 11.73
CA THR A 63 19.22 30.49 12.22
C THR A 63 18.39 29.59 11.31
N ASP A 64 17.49 28.83 11.91
CA ASP A 64 16.43 28.07 11.22
C ASP A 64 15.13 28.89 11.06
N GLY A 65 15.15 30.18 11.43
CA GLY A 65 13.98 31.07 11.47
C GLY A 65 13.21 31.06 12.80
N SER A 66 13.52 30.15 13.72
CA SER A 66 12.93 30.07 15.07
C SER A 66 13.98 30.21 16.17
N THR A 67 15.14 29.58 16.00
CA THR A 67 16.26 29.57 16.93
C THR A 67 17.51 30.10 16.23
N SER A 68 18.45 30.64 17.01
CA SER A 68 19.70 31.19 16.49
C SER A 68 20.89 30.63 17.25
N ALA A 69 21.91 30.21 16.51
CA ALA A 69 23.25 29.97 17.03
C ALA A 69 24.10 31.20 16.73
N THR A 70 24.65 31.80 17.79
CA THR A 70 25.57 32.94 17.73
C THR A 70 26.90 32.51 18.34
N PRO A 71 28.05 32.86 17.74
CA PRO A 71 29.35 32.56 18.31
C PRO A 71 29.46 33.06 19.74
N ASP A 72 29.82 32.17 20.67
CA ASP A 72 30.04 32.51 22.08
C ASP A 72 31.52 32.63 22.46
N SER A 73 32.42 32.29 21.54
CA SER A 73 33.87 32.40 21.68
C SER A 73 34.55 32.65 20.34
N SER A 74 35.82 33.05 20.38
CA SER A 74 36.66 33.29 19.20
C SER A 74 37.02 32.03 18.42
N SER A 75 36.73 30.84 18.97
CA SER A 75 36.96 29.54 18.37
C SER A 75 35.71 28.66 18.42
N ASP A 76 34.53 29.27 18.27
CA ASP A 76 33.27 28.54 18.32
C ASP A 76 33.05 27.68 17.06
N THR A 77 32.31 26.58 17.21
CA THR A 77 32.02 25.62 16.15
C THR A 77 30.53 25.42 16.03
N PHE A 78 30.00 25.63 14.82
CA PHE A 78 28.65 25.23 14.47
C PHE A 78 28.65 23.79 13.94
N THR A 79 28.06 22.85 14.70
CA THR A 79 28.07 21.42 14.34
C THR A 79 26.77 21.02 13.65
N PHE A 80 26.88 20.40 12.48
CA PHE A 80 25.76 19.72 11.83
C PHE A 80 25.68 18.27 12.34
N THR A 81 24.59 17.94 13.02
CA THR A 81 24.34 16.59 13.55
C THR A 81 23.28 15.89 12.70
N GLY A 82 23.56 14.66 12.30
CA GLY A 82 22.57 13.82 11.61
C GLY A 82 21.39 13.45 12.52
N GLY A 83 20.18 13.59 12.02
CA GLY A 83 18.96 13.10 12.68
C GLY A 83 18.53 11.73 12.16
N THR A 84 17.38 11.22 12.61
CA THR A 84 16.81 9.98 12.04
C THR A 84 16.45 10.20 10.57
N GLY A 85 17.15 9.50 9.67
CA GLY A 85 16.95 9.61 8.22
C GLY A 85 17.75 10.71 7.53
N ILE A 86 18.58 11.48 8.24
CA ILE A 86 19.54 12.41 7.63
C ILE A 86 20.94 12.09 8.18
N SER A 87 21.90 11.82 7.32
CA SER A 87 23.31 11.73 7.70
C SER A 87 24.06 12.99 7.29
N VAL A 88 25.15 13.25 8.00
CA VAL A 88 26.05 14.38 7.76
C VAL A 88 27.47 13.85 7.76
N ALA A 89 28.26 14.19 6.74
CA ALA A 89 29.65 13.76 6.61
C ALA A 89 30.54 14.90 6.13
N ILE A 90 31.69 15.06 6.79
CA ILE A 90 32.77 15.97 6.37
C ILE A 90 33.84 15.15 5.65
N ASN A 91 34.28 15.62 4.49
CA ASN A 91 35.51 15.15 3.83
C ASN A 91 36.57 16.25 3.97
N SER A 92 37.50 16.07 4.91
CA SER A 92 38.58 17.03 5.20
C SER A 92 39.67 17.09 4.15
N GLY A 93 39.75 16.13 3.22
CA GLY A 93 40.69 16.19 2.09
C GLY A 93 40.14 16.97 0.90
N ALA A 94 38.82 17.16 0.84
CA ALA A 94 38.12 17.90 -0.21
C ALA A 94 37.45 19.18 0.32
N ASP A 95 37.62 19.49 1.61
CA ASP A 95 36.98 20.61 2.32
C ASP A 95 35.48 20.72 2.06
N SER A 96 34.77 19.58 2.08
CA SER A 96 33.34 19.51 1.74
C SER A 96 32.48 18.92 2.86
N LEU A 97 31.28 19.48 3.01
CA LEU A 97 30.19 18.95 3.84
C LEU A 97 29.13 18.30 2.94
N THR A 98 28.78 17.04 3.20
CA THR A 98 27.67 16.35 2.54
C THR A 98 26.57 16.08 3.55
N ILE A 99 25.34 16.45 3.20
CA ILE A 99 24.12 16.10 3.94
C ILE A 99 23.35 15.12 3.07
N THR A 100 23.10 13.92 3.57
CA THR A 100 22.43 12.86 2.80
C THR A 100 21.13 12.45 3.47
N ASN A 101 20.06 12.36 2.69
CA ASN A 101 18.85 11.68 3.14
C ASN A 101 19.06 10.16 3.13
N GLU A 102 19.10 9.58 4.33
CA GLU A 102 19.16 8.14 4.64
C GLU A 102 17.78 7.55 4.99
N GLY A 103 16.74 8.38 5.06
CA GLY A 103 15.37 7.93 5.29
C GLY A 103 14.79 7.23 4.07
N VAL A 104 13.48 7.38 3.86
CA VAL A 104 12.85 6.84 2.65
C VAL A 104 13.26 7.69 1.45
N ARG A 105 14.17 7.15 0.63
CA ARG A 105 14.65 7.80 -0.60
C ARG A 105 13.73 7.53 -1.77
N THR A 106 13.06 6.37 -1.75
CA THR A 106 12.12 5.95 -2.78
C THR A 106 11.00 5.11 -2.18
N ILE A 107 9.77 5.28 -2.68
CA ILE A 107 8.67 4.35 -2.46
C ILE A 107 8.34 3.66 -3.78
N THR A 108 8.41 2.34 -3.81
CA THR A 108 8.03 1.55 -4.99
C THR A 108 6.83 0.69 -4.65
N GLY A 109 5.81 0.72 -5.49
CA GLY A 109 4.68 -0.18 -5.39
C GLY A 109 5.05 -1.60 -5.77
N THR A 110 4.55 -2.59 -5.04
CA THR A 110 4.63 -3.99 -5.49
C THR A 110 3.55 -4.22 -6.54
N ALA A 111 3.95 -4.73 -7.71
CA ALA A 111 3.03 -5.09 -8.79
C ALA A 111 1.87 -5.94 -8.26
N ASP A 112 0.66 -5.63 -8.72
CA ASP A 112 -0.59 -6.31 -8.34
C ASP A 112 -0.97 -6.27 -6.84
N GLN A 113 -0.29 -5.46 -6.04
CA GLN A 113 -0.60 -5.29 -4.61
C GLN A 113 -0.83 -3.83 -4.24
N ILE A 114 0.16 -2.98 -4.45
CA ILE A 114 0.12 -1.56 -4.11
C ILE A 114 0.80 -0.81 -5.24
N SER A 115 0.14 0.19 -5.81
CA SER A 115 0.75 1.14 -6.76
C SER A 115 1.11 2.43 -6.04
N THR A 116 2.26 3.00 -6.42
CA THR A 116 2.67 4.35 -6.01
C THR A 116 2.64 5.27 -7.22
N THR A 117 2.21 6.50 -7.06
CA THR A 117 2.19 7.48 -8.16
C THR A 117 3.56 8.06 -8.49
N ALA A 118 4.50 8.02 -7.54
CA ALA A 118 5.89 8.42 -7.72
C ALA A 118 6.78 7.74 -6.68
N SER A 119 8.10 7.78 -6.90
CA SER A 119 9.10 7.33 -5.91
C SER A 119 9.47 8.41 -4.89
N THR A 120 9.23 9.69 -5.18
CA THR A 120 9.58 10.84 -4.33
C THR A 120 8.55 11.97 -4.48
N GLY A 121 8.51 12.90 -3.52
CA GLY A 121 7.61 14.06 -3.56
C GLY A 121 6.23 13.75 -2.98
N SER A 122 5.16 14.31 -3.57
CA SER A 122 3.80 13.96 -3.18
C SER A 122 3.45 12.59 -3.76
N VAL A 123 3.38 11.57 -2.90
CA VAL A 123 3.12 10.19 -3.30
C VAL A 123 1.76 9.76 -2.77
N THR A 124 0.95 9.18 -3.63
CA THR A 124 -0.30 8.48 -3.26
C THR A 124 -0.11 6.99 -3.43
N LEU A 125 -0.69 6.23 -2.48
CA LEU A 125 -0.72 4.77 -2.49
C LEU A 125 -2.13 4.33 -2.83
N SER A 126 -2.26 3.34 -3.71
CA SER A 126 -3.54 2.71 -4.04
C SER A 126 -3.39 1.22 -4.25
N LEU A 127 -4.49 0.49 -4.05
CA LEU A 127 -4.59 -0.91 -4.45
C LEU A 127 -5.01 -0.99 -5.92
N PRO A 128 -4.74 -2.11 -6.62
CA PRO A 128 -5.20 -2.34 -7.99
C PRO A 128 -6.74 -2.29 -8.16
N GLN A 129 -7.49 -2.55 -7.09
CA GLN A 129 -8.94 -2.41 -7.04
C GLN A 129 -9.41 -1.98 -5.64
N GLY A 130 -10.61 -1.42 -5.53
CA GLY A 130 -11.21 -1.07 -4.25
C GLY A 130 -11.56 -2.30 -3.40
N ILE A 131 -11.39 -2.19 -2.08
CA ILE A 131 -11.76 -3.23 -1.08
C ILE A 131 -12.66 -2.68 0.04
N ALA A 132 -13.19 -1.47 -0.14
CA ALA A 132 -14.12 -0.88 0.81
C ALA A 132 -15.44 -1.67 0.83
N THR A 133 -16.27 -1.44 1.85
CA THR A 133 -17.60 -2.05 1.97
C THR A 133 -18.53 -1.74 0.79
N THR A 134 -18.24 -0.69 0.02
CA THR A 134 -18.95 -0.29 -1.20
C THR A 134 -18.26 -0.72 -2.50
N SER A 135 -17.14 -1.46 -2.42
CA SER A 135 -16.38 -1.90 -3.60
C SER A 135 -16.99 -3.16 -4.22
N SER A 136 -16.80 -3.33 -5.52
CA SER A 136 -17.19 -4.53 -6.28
C SER A 136 -15.93 -5.21 -6.83
N PRO A 137 -15.14 -5.88 -5.99
CA PRO A 137 -13.90 -6.50 -6.43
C PRO A 137 -14.19 -7.67 -7.38
N THR A 138 -13.32 -7.85 -8.36
CA THR A 138 -13.35 -9.01 -9.25
C THR A 138 -12.15 -9.90 -8.96
N PHE A 139 -12.40 -11.20 -8.93
CA PHE A 139 -11.38 -12.21 -8.74
C PHE A 139 -11.58 -13.29 -9.80
N ALA A 140 -10.48 -13.81 -10.35
CA ALA A 140 -10.56 -14.97 -11.22
C ALA A 140 -11.09 -16.20 -10.46
N SER A 141 -10.76 -16.33 -9.17
CA SER A 141 -11.26 -17.37 -8.27
C SER A 141 -11.17 -16.92 -6.81
N LEU A 142 -12.03 -17.46 -5.94
CA LEU A 142 -12.00 -17.21 -4.50
C LEU A 142 -11.77 -18.52 -3.74
N THR A 143 -10.74 -18.57 -2.89
CA THR A 143 -10.47 -19.69 -1.97
C THR A 143 -10.64 -19.22 -0.53
N LEU A 144 -11.45 -19.93 0.26
CA LEU A 144 -11.75 -19.61 1.66
C LEU A 144 -11.27 -20.76 2.57
N ASN A 145 -10.37 -20.47 3.52
CA ASN A 145 -9.85 -21.45 4.48
C ASN A 145 -10.81 -21.77 5.64
N GLY A 146 -12.03 -21.25 5.60
CA GLY A 146 -13.05 -21.40 6.63
C GLY A 146 -14.45 -21.21 6.05
N ALA A 147 -15.47 -21.27 6.92
CA ALA A 147 -16.85 -21.07 6.51
C ALA A 147 -17.04 -19.66 5.94
N LEU A 148 -17.72 -19.56 4.80
CA LEU A 148 -18.22 -18.28 4.32
C LEU A 148 -19.40 -17.87 5.20
N THR A 149 -19.12 -17.08 6.25
CA THR A 149 -20.14 -16.49 7.11
C THR A 149 -20.72 -15.28 6.42
N THR A 150 -21.70 -15.53 5.59
CA THR A 150 -22.44 -14.51 4.84
C THR A 150 -23.92 -14.78 5.00
N THR A 151 -24.73 -13.74 4.81
CA THR A 151 -26.18 -13.94 4.64
C THR A 151 -26.48 -14.73 3.36
N ALA A 152 -25.67 -14.58 2.30
CA ALA A 152 -25.84 -15.30 1.02
C ALA A 152 -24.54 -15.41 0.17
N ILE A 153 -24.45 -16.45 -0.66
CA ILE A 153 -23.39 -16.69 -1.66
C ILE A 153 -24.02 -16.66 -3.06
N ASN A 154 -23.45 -15.89 -3.99
CA ASN A 154 -23.88 -15.88 -5.40
C ASN A 154 -22.85 -16.61 -6.27
N LEU A 155 -23.21 -17.73 -6.90
CA LEU A 155 -22.34 -18.59 -7.72
C LEU A 155 -22.75 -18.50 -9.20
N THR A 156 -21.85 -18.06 -10.07
CA THR A 156 -22.08 -18.02 -11.53
C THR A 156 -21.36 -19.22 -12.18
N ASN A 157 -22.03 -19.98 -13.04
CA ASN A 157 -21.51 -21.12 -13.84
C ASN A 157 -21.07 -22.42 -13.13
N THR A 158 -20.92 -22.49 -11.80
CA THR A 158 -21.02 -23.76 -11.06
C THR A 158 -22.41 -23.85 -10.49
N PHE A 159 -23.14 -24.89 -10.89
CA PHE A 159 -24.47 -25.15 -10.37
C PHE A 159 -24.36 -26.08 -9.15
N VAL A 160 -24.08 -25.50 -7.99
CA VAL A 160 -24.65 -26.03 -6.75
C VAL A 160 -26.07 -25.48 -6.77
N GLY A 161 -27.08 -26.30 -7.08
CA GLY A 161 -28.40 -25.71 -7.22
C GLY A 161 -29.56 -26.51 -6.67
N ASP A 162 -30.72 -25.89 -6.86
CA ASP A 162 -31.84 -26.02 -5.95
C ASP A 162 -32.43 -27.42 -5.93
N ALA A 163 -33.05 -27.74 -4.79
CA ALA A 163 -33.96 -28.85 -4.58
C ALA A 163 -35.21 -28.70 -5.47
N ALA A 164 -35.14 -28.98 -6.79
CA ALA A 164 -36.24 -28.65 -7.72
C ALA A 164 -37.54 -29.40 -7.34
N VAL A 165 -38.64 -28.65 -7.07
CA VAL A 165 -39.92 -29.24 -6.63
C VAL A 165 -40.84 -29.53 -7.82
N SER A 166 -41.24 -30.79 -8.03
CA SER A 166 -42.22 -31.20 -9.04
C SER A 166 -43.31 -32.11 -8.46
N SER A 167 -44.53 -32.05 -9.00
CA SER A 167 -45.59 -33.02 -8.68
C SER A 167 -45.53 -34.15 -9.70
N ALA A 168 -45.08 -35.31 -9.27
CA ALA A 168 -45.05 -36.48 -10.14
C ALA A 168 -46.46 -37.08 -10.21
N THR A 169 -46.87 -37.51 -11.39
CA THR A 169 -48.11 -38.27 -11.59
C THR A 169 -47.79 -39.76 -11.73
N THR A 170 -48.83 -40.57 -11.86
CA THR A 170 -48.68 -41.97 -12.25
C THR A 170 -48.12 -42.15 -13.67
N ALA A 171 -47.98 -41.07 -14.45
CA ALA A 171 -47.16 -41.01 -15.65
C ALA A 171 -45.80 -40.34 -15.36
N GLY A 172 -44.73 -40.84 -15.99
CA GLY A 172 -43.36 -40.32 -15.83
C GLY A 172 -43.28 -38.83 -16.11
N THR A 173 -42.92 -38.07 -15.08
CA THR A 173 -42.88 -36.61 -15.07
C THR A 173 -41.42 -36.15 -15.04
N VAL A 174 -41.02 -35.18 -15.87
CA VAL A 174 -39.65 -34.62 -15.85
C VAL A 174 -39.46 -33.72 -14.64
N VAL A 175 -38.50 -34.04 -13.77
CA VAL A 175 -38.25 -33.35 -12.49
C VAL A 175 -36.98 -32.50 -12.49
N ASP A 176 -36.05 -32.77 -13.42
CA ASP A 176 -34.91 -31.90 -13.70
C ASP A 176 -34.43 -32.09 -15.14
N SER A 177 -33.78 -31.09 -15.71
CA SER A 177 -33.04 -31.24 -16.97
C SER A 177 -31.77 -30.40 -17.00
N TRP A 178 -30.80 -30.83 -17.79
CA TRP A 178 -29.57 -30.08 -18.07
C TRP A 178 -29.13 -30.29 -19.52
N ALA A 179 -28.67 -29.18 -20.11
CA ALA A 179 -28.20 -29.17 -21.48
C ALA A 179 -26.99 -30.07 -21.62
N ALA A 180 -27.12 -31.13 -22.43
CA ALA A 180 -26.01 -32.03 -22.68
C ALA A 180 -24.86 -31.28 -23.38
N SER A 181 -25.12 -30.17 -24.08
CA SER A 181 -24.06 -29.35 -24.67
C SER A 181 -23.14 -28.71 -23.64
N GLY A 182 -23.62 -28.50 -22.41
CA GLY A 182 -22.87 -27.85 -21.33
C GLY A 182 -22.56 -28.77 -20.16
N TRP A 183 -23.21 -29.93 -20.02
CA TRP A 183 -23.06 -30.84 -18.88
C TRP A 183 -23.14 -32.30 -19.34
N ARG A 184 -22.45 -33.24 -18.70
CA ARG A 184 -22.45 -34.68 -19.08
C ARG A 184 -22.92 -35.63 -18.00
N SER A 185 -22.90 -35.16 -16.75
CA SER A 185 -23.27 -35.98 -15.60
C SER A 185 -23.90 -35.12 -14.51
N ALA A 186 -24.75 -35.77 -13.72
CA ALA A 186 -25.40 -35.16 -12.56
C ALA A 186 -25.46 -36.15 -11.40
N LYS A 187 -25.24 -35.66 -10.18
CA LYS A 187 -25.69 -36.31 -8.95
C LYS A 187 -26.94 -35.60 -8.46
N TYR A 188 -27.93 -36.39 -8.07
CA TYR A 188 -29.14 -35.93 -7.40
C TYR A 188 -29.27 -36.56 -6.02
N ILE A 189 -29.71 -35.78 -5.05
CA ILE A 189 -30.44 -36.27 -3.87
C ILE A 189 -31.91 -35.99 -4.15
N VAL A 190 -32.70 -37.04 -4.39
CA VAL A 190 -34.12 -36.97 -4.73
C VAL A 190 -34.95 -37.29 -3.48
N GLN A 191 -35.83 -36.39 -3.09
CA GLN A 191 -36.79 -36.58 -2.01
C GLN A 191 -38.19 -36.62 -2.59
N MET A 192 -38.96 -37.68 -2.33
CA MET A 192 -40.38 -37.80 -2.62
C MET A 192 -41.21 -37.71 -1.33
N LYS A 193 -42.40 -37.13 -1.39
CA LYS A 193 -43.28 -36.97 -0.22
C LYS A 193 -44.76 -37.00 -0.62
N ASP A 194 -45.55 -37.83 0.07
CA ASP A 194 -47.02 -37.90 0.01
C ASP A 194 -47.59 -37.82 1.43
N GLY A 195 -48.30 -36.73 1.77
CA GLY A 195 -48.76 -36.49 3.14
C GLY A 195 -47.62 -36.50 4.16
N ASN A 196 -47.62 -37.49 5.07
CA ASN A 196 -46.58 -37.68 6.09
C ASN A 196 -45.48 -38.66 5.66
N ASP A 197 -45.68 -39.38 4.56
CA ASP A 197 -44.73 -40.36 4.07
C ASP A 197 -43.64 -39.66 3.26
N ILE A 198 -42.40 -40.10 3.44
CA ILE A 198 -41.21 -39.56 2.78
C ILE A 198 -40.36 -40.72 2.26
N GLU A 199 -39.83 -40.52 1.06
CA GLU A 199 -38.83 -41.37 0.43
C GLU A 199 -37.66 -40.47 0.00
N VAL A 200 -36.43 -40.87 0.28
CA VAL A 200 -35.24 -40.16 -0.19
C VAL A 200 -34.29 -41.16 -0.81
N LEU A 201 -33.78 -40.85 -1.99
CA LEU A 201 -32.79 -41.65 -2.68
C LEU A 201 -31.74 -40.78 -3.37
N GLU A 202 -30.60 -41.36 -3.71
CA GLU A 202 -29.63 -40.72 -4.57
C GLU A 202 -29.70 -41.29 -5.98
N VAL A 203 -29.57 -40.41 -6.98
CA VAL A 203 -29.55 -40.78 -8.39
C VAL A 203 -28.30 -40.25 -9.05
N LEU A 204 -27.57 -41.12 -9.71
CA LEU A 204 -26.49 -40.73 -10.62
C LEU A 204 -26.99 -40.88 -12.04
N VAL A 205 -26.83 -39.82 -12.84
CA VAL A 205 -27.28 -39.77 -14.24
C VAL A 205 -26.11 -39.32 -15.11
N THR A 206 -25.93 -39.99 -16.24
CA THR A 206 -24.94 -39.60 -17.27
C THR A 206 -25.50 -39.76 -18.67
N VAL A 207 -24.96 -38.99 -19.62
CA VAL A 207 -25.26 -39.09 -21.05
C VAL A 207 -24.00 -39.30 -21.86
N ASP A 208 -24.02 -40.28 -22.77
CA ASP A 208 -22.90 -40.52 -23.69
C ASP A 208 -22.94 -39.59 -24.91
N GLY A 209 -21.85 -39.58 -25.70
CA GLY A 209 -21.76 -38.78 -26.92
C GLY A 209 -22.72 -39.19 -28.04
N ASN A 210 -23.42 -40.31 -27.87
CA ASN A 210 -24.48 -40.79 -28.75
C ASN A 210 -25.88 -40.45 -28.22
N ASN A 211 -25.94 -39.65 -27.15
CA ASN A 211 -27.16 -39.22 -26.47
C ASN A 211 -27.92 -40.35 -25.75
N ASN A 212 -27.26 -41.45 -25.40
CA ASN A 212 -27.86 -42.46 -24.53
C ASN A 212 -27.67 -42.05 -23.07
N VAL A 213 -28.74 -42.16 -22.29
CA VAL A 213 -28.74 -41.82 -20.86
C VAL A 213 -28.70 -43.09 -20.03
N TYR A 214 -27.88 -43.07 -19.00
CA TYR A 214 -27.74 -44.16 -18.05
C TYR A 214 -27.90 -43.59 -16.64
N LEU A 215 -28.58 -44.35 -15.77
CA LEU A 215 -28.75 -43.98 -14.38
C LEU A 215 -28.57 -45.17 -13.44
N THR A 216 -28.30 -44.87 -12.17
CA THR A 216 -28.46 -45.81 -11.07
C THR A 216 -29.09 -45.10 -9.88
N GLU A 217 -29.93 -45.83 -9.17
CA GLU A 217 -30.53 -45.43 -7.90
C GLU A 217 -29.86 -46.19 -6.76
N TYR A 218 -29.76 -45.57 -5.60
CA TYR A 218 -29.29 -46.21 -4.38
C TYR A 218 -29.65 -45.35 -3.15
N ALA A 219 -29.29 -45.85 -1.96
CA ALA A 219 -29.55 -45.20 -0.67
C ALA A 219 -31.02 -44.80 -0.48
N ASP A 220 -31.91 -45.68 -0.94
CA ASP A 220 -33.33 -45.49 -0.84
C ASP A 220 -33.82 -45.70 0.59
N VAL A 221 -34.43 -44.65 1.16
CA VAL A 221 -34.94 -44.61 2.52
C VAL A 221 -36.41 -44.23 2.47
N GLN A 222 -37.28 -45.18 2.76
CA GLN A 222 -38.73 -45.02 2.77
C GLN A 222 -39.26 -45.04 4.21
N SER A 223 -40.16 -44.12 4.55
CA SER A 223 -40.78 -44.10 5.88
C SER A 223 -41.90 -45.14 6.06
N ASN A 224 -42.65 -45.46 5.00
CA ASN A 224 -43.84 -46.31 5.08
C ASN A 224 -44.06 -47.14 3.80
N ALA A 225 -44.11 -46.49 2.64
CA ALA A 225 -44.27 -47.14 1.34
C ALA A 225 -43.45 -46.41 0.27
N GLN A 226 -43.17 -47.12 -0.83
CA GLN A 226 -42.57 -46.50 -2.01
C GLN A 226 -43.55 -45.49 -2.62
N LEU A 227 -43.08 -44.27 -2.80
CA LEU A 227 -43.83 -43.12 -3.28
C LEU A 227 -43.56 -42.86 -4.77
N GLY A 228 -42.47 -43.38 -5.33
CA GLY A 228 -42.25 -43.33 -6.76
C GLY A 228 -40.98 -44.05 -7.21
N THR A 229 -40.67 -43.89 -8.50
CA THR A 229 -39.47 -44.43 -9.16
C THR A 229 -38.83 -43.33 -9.99
N THR A 230 -37.51 -43.33 -10.11
CA THR A 230 -36.80 -42.38 -10.98
C THR A 230 -36.38 -43.03 -12.29
N ASP A 231 -36.30 -42.22 -13.34
CA ASP A 231 -35.80 -42.61 -14.65
C ASP A 231 -35.06 -41.42 -15.28
N ALA A 232 -34.33 -41.61 -16.37
CA ALA A 232 -33.72 -40.50 -17.08
C ALA A 232 -33.63 -40.79 -18.58
N ASP A 233 -33.82 -39.75 -19.39
CA ASP A 233 -33.72 -39.89 -20.85
C ASP A 233 -33.08 -38.67 -21.50
N TYR A 234 -32.69 -38.84 -22.77
CA TYR A 234 -32.27 -37.73 -23.62
C TYR A 234 -33.42 -37.33 -24.53
N SER A 235 -33.65 -36.03 -24.63
CA SER A 235 -34.63 -35.49 -25.58
C SER A 235 -34.23 -34.08 -25.97
N GLY A 236 -34.12 -33.84 -27.28
CA GLY A 236 -34.02 -32.48 -27.82
C GLY A 236 -32.79 -31.67 -27.42
N GLY A 237 -31.68 -32.30 -26.98
CA GLY A 237 -30.48 -31.60 -26.52
C GLY A 237 -30.18 -31.77 -25.03
N ASP A 238 -31.18 -32.21 -24.26
CA ASP A 238 -31.13 -32.23 -22.81
C ASP A 238 -31.17 -33.66 -22.27
N VAL A 239 -30.52 -33.86 -21.13
CA VAL A 239 -30.77 -35.01 -20.25
C VAL A 239 -31.84 -34.62 -19.26
N ARG A 240 -32.83 -35.49 -19.08
CA ARG A 240 -33.99 -35.25 -18.22
C ARG A 240 -34.06 -36.32 -17.15
N LEU A 241 -34.00 -35.93 -15.88
CA LEU A 241 -34.40 -36.78 -14.77
C LEU A 241 -35.92 -36.80 -14.70
N LYS A 242 -36.52 -37.98 -14.55
CA LYS A 242 -37.95 -38.23 -14.48
C LYS A 242 -38.31 -38.95 -13.20
N VAL A 243 -39.51 -38.70 -12.69
CA VAL A 243 -40.13 -39.47 -11.60
C VAL A 243 -41.51 -39.92 -11.99
N THR A 244 -41.81 -41.20 -11.74
CA THR A 244 -43.15 -41.77 -11.84
C THR A 244 -43.66 -42.03 -10.43
N ALA A 245 -44.73 -41.34 -10.04
CA ALA A 245 -45.31 -41.45 -8.71
C ALA A 245 -46.20 -42.68 -8.56
N ALA A 246 -46.24 -43.24 -7.36
CA ALA A 246 -47.17 -44.31 -6.99
C ALA A 246 -48.62 -43.81 -6.89
N GLY A 247 -48.83 -42.50 -6.72
CA GLY A 247 -50.15 -41.86 -6.63
C GLY A 247 -50.12 -40.42 -7.14
N ASN A 248 -51.29 -39.79 -7.29
CA ASN A 248 -51.40 -38.47 -7.91
C ASN A 248 -50.94 -37.29 -7.01
N ASN A 249 -50.49 -37.57 -5.78
CA ASN A 249 -50.25 -36.57 -4.74
C ASN A 249 -48.78 -36.46 -4.30
N VAL A 250 -47.84 -37.06 -5.03
CA VAL A 250 -46.41 -37.12 -4.65
C VAL A 250 -45.67 -35.86 -5.09
N SER A 251 -45.03 -35.19 -4.13
CA SER A 251 -44.10 -34.08 -4.38
C SER A 251 -42.66 -34.57 -4.41
N VAL A 252 -41.84 -34.09 -5.33
CA VAL A 252 -40.44 -34.48 -5.54
C VAL A 252 -39.55 -33.27 -5.38
N LYS A 253 -38.42 -33.35 -4.66
CA LYS A 253 -37.37 -32.33 -4.57
C LYS A 253 -36.01 -32.92 -4.94
N VAL A 254 -35.17 -32.21 -5.70
CA VAL A 254 -33.86 -32.77 -6.12
C VAL A 254 -32.69 -31.83 -5.87
N HIS A 255 -31.77 -32.12 -4.95
CA HIS A 255 -30.53 -31.35 -4.86
C HIS A 255 -29.55 -31.88 -5.91
N LYS A 256 -29.07 -31.00 -6.79
CA LYS A 256 -28.21 -31.43 -7.89
C LYS A 256 -26.85 -30.76 -7.92
N THR A 257 -25.86 -31.56 -8.29
CA THR A 257 -24.53 -31.11 -8.67
C THR A 257 -24.28 -31.56 -10.10
N LEU A 258 -24.16 -30.58 -11.01
CA LEU A 258 -23.90 -30.81 -12.43
C LEU A 258 -22.41 -30.75 -12.71
N ILE A 259 -21.95 -31.60 -13.64
CA ILE A 259 -20.56 -31.65 -14.09
C ILE A 259 -20.51 -31.26 -15.56
N GLU A 260 -19.78 -30.16 -15.86
CA GLU A 260 -19.71 -29.53 -17.19
C GLU A 260 -19.22 -30.55 -18.25
N ALA A 261 -19.61 -30.36 -19.51
CA ALA A 261 -19.31 -31.25 -20.62
C ALA A 261 -17.85 -31.23 -21.09
#